data_AF-A0A954FPA3-F1
#
_entry.id   AF-A0A954FPA3-F1
#
_cell.length_a   1.000
_cell.length_b   1.000
_cell.length_c   1.000
_cell.angle_alpha   90.00
_cell.angle_beta   90.00
_cell.angle_gamma   90.00
#
_symmetry.space_group_name_H-M   'P 1'
#
loop_
_entity.id
_entity.type
_entity.pdbx_description
1 polymer ?
#
loop_
_entity_poly.entity_id
_entity_poly.type
_entity_poly.pdbx_seq_one_letter_code
_entity_poly.pdbx_strand_id
1 'polypeptide(L)' 'VNVNLATKTASGGAGNDTLDSIENVIGSNFDDFIMGDANDNTLDGIGGLDTIFGGGGIDIILNA' A
#
# COMPACT_ATOMS: atom_id res chain seq x y z
N VAL A 1 1.67 4.88 -7.77
CA VAL A 1 2.39 3.65 -7.34
C VAL A 1 1.36 2.56 -7.12
N ASN A 2 1.70 1.28 -7.34
CA ASN A 2 0.79 0.16 -7.07
C ASN A 2 1.45 -0.81 -6.09
N VAL A 3 0.90 -0.92 -4.88
CA VAL A 3 1.37 -1.83 -3.84
C VAL A 3 0.30 -2.85 -3.51
N ASN A 4 0.70 -4.11 -3.35
CA ASN A 4 -0.15 -5.17 -2.86
C ASN A 4 0.66 -6.08 -1.93
N LEU A 5 0.41 -5.94 -0.62
CA LEU A 5 1.08 -6.73 0.42
C LEU A 5 0.61 -8.19 0.40
N ALA A 6 -0.68 -8.44 0.10
CA ALA A 6 -1.21 -9.81 -0.02
C ALA A 6 -0.52 -10.63 -1.12
N THR A 7 -0.18 -10.00 -2.25
CA THR A 7 0.59 -10.64 -3.34
C THR A 7 2.08 -10.36 -3.27
N LYS A 8 2.55 -9.63 -2.24
CA LYS A 8 3.96 -9.33 -2.00
C LYS A 8 4.64 -8.60 -3.17
N THR A 9 3.97 -7.61 -3.75
CA THR A 9 4.46 -6.86 -4.91
C THR A 9 4.31 -5.36 -4.76
N ALA A 10 5.29 -4.62 -5.27
CA ALA A 10 5.15 -3.19 -5.55
C ALA A 10 5.60 -2.88 -6.98
N SER A 11 5.00 -1.87 -7.59
CA SER A 11 5.44 -1.35 -8.88
C SER A 11 5.24 0.16 -8.98
N GLY A 12 6.07 0.80 -9.79
CA GLY A 12 6.00 2.24 -10.03
C GLY A 12 7.12 2.73 -10.93
N GLY A 13 7.46 4.01 -10.80
CA GLY A 13 8.52 4.63 -11.61
C GLY A 13 9.92 4.01 -11.42
N ALA A 14 10.14 3.29 -10.32
CA ALA A 14 11.40 2.62 -10.00
C ALA A 14 11.49 1.18 -10.52
N GLY A 15 10.41 0.63 -11.09
CA GLY A 15 10.36 -0.77 -11.56
C GLY A 15 9.35 -1.61 -10.77
N ASN A 16 9.65 -2.91 -10.65
CA ASN A 16 8.81 -3.90 -9.97
C ASN A 16 9.63 -4.59 -8.86
N ASP A 17 9.06 -4.64 -7.67
CA ASP A 17 9.69 -5.20 -6.48
C ASP A 17 8.91 -6.41 -5.94
N THR A 18 9.63 -7.30 -5.28
CA THR A 18 9.04 -8.35 -4.42
C THR A 18 9.21 -7.94 -2.97
N LEU A 19 8.14 -8.01 -2.20
CA LEU A 19 8.08 -7.60 -0.81
C LEU A 19 8.07 -8.84 0.08
N ASP A 20 8.63 -8.77 1.28
CA ASP A 20 8.52 -9.84 2.26
C ASP A 20 8.49 -9.23 3.66
N SER A 21 7.53 -9.69 4.49
CA SER A 21 7.32 -9.18 5.86
C SER A 21 7.29 -7.65 5.93
N ILE A 22 6.37 -7.05 5.17
CA ILE A 22 6.11 -5.61 5.17
C ILE A 22 4.71 -5.37 5.69
N GLU A 23 4.58 -4.50 6.69
CA GLU A 23 3.31 -4.15 7.32
C GLU A 23 2.91 -2.68 7.07
N ASN A 24 3.84 -1.85 6.60
CA ASN A 24 3.64 -0.42 6.43
C ASN A 24 3.95 0.02 5.00
N VAL A 25 3.06 0.83 4.43
CA VAL A 25 3.21 1.40 3.09
C VAL A 25 2.97 2.90 3.15
N ILE A 26 3.89 3.66 2.58
CA ILE A 26 3.71 5.07 2.28
C ILE A 26 3.72 5.20 0.76
N GLY A 27 2.70 5.85 0.22
CA GLY A 27 2.50 6.13 -1.19
C GLY A 27 3.44 7.20 -1.74
N SER A 28 2.99 7.83 -2.82
CA SER A 28 3.63 8.87 -3.59
C SER A 28 2.72 10.10 -3.63
N ASN A 29 3.21 11.25 -4.06
CA ASN A 29 2.37 12.47 -4.18
C ASN A 29 1.40 12.41 -5.40
N PHE A 30 1.09 11.23 -5.91
CA PHE A 30 0.24 10.98 -7.05
C PHE A 30 -0.72 9.84 -6.72
N ASP A 31 -1.78 9.73 -7.51
CA ASP A 31 -2.78 8.69 -7.41
C ASP A 31 -2.15 7.28 -7.30
N ASP A 32 -2.36 6.65 -6.15
CA ASP A 32 -1.84 5.34 -5.80
C ASP A 32 -2.94 4.28 -5.65
N PHE A 33 -2.52 3.04 -5.84
CA PHE A 33 -3.28 1.87 -5.42
C PHE A 33 -2.50 1.13 -4.34
N ILE A 34 -3.11 0.96 -3.16
CA ILE A 34 -2.48 0.28 -2.02
C ILE A 34 -3.44 -0.77 -1.48
N MET A 35 -3.00 -2.03 -1.50
CA MET A 35 -3.70 -3.18 -0.91
C MET A 35 -2.84 -3.75 0.22
N GLY A 36 -3.39 -3.78 1.42
CA GLY A 36 -2.80 -4.47 2.57
C GLY A 36 -2.89 -6.00 2.45
N ASP A 37 -2.63 -6.70 3.55
CA ASP A 37 -2.69 -8.15 3.64
C ASP A 37 -3.71 -8.60 4.70
N ALA A 38 -3.50 -9.77 5.31
CA ALA A 38 -4.40 -10.29 6.33
C ALA A 38 -3.97 -9.91 7.76
N ASN A 39 -2.85 -9.21 7.90
CA ASN A 39 -2.29 -8.73 9.16
C ASN A 39 -2.61 -7.24 9.34
N ASP A 40 -2.38 -6.72 10.54
CA ASP A 40 -2.53 -5.29 10.81
C ASP A 40 -1.56 -4.47 9.94
N ASN A 41 -2.09 -3.52 9.17
CA ASN A 41 -1.26 -2.66 8.31
C ASN A 41 -1.42 -1.16 8.61
N THR A 42 -0.36 -0.39 8.36
CA THR A 42 -0.43 1.09 8.29
C THR A 42 -0.20 1.56 6.86
N LEU A 43 -1.22 2.14 6.24
CA LEU A 43 -1.23 2.50 4.83
C LEU A 43 -1.49 4.01 4.71
N ASP A 44 -0.55 4.75 4.13
CA ASP A 44 -0.68 6.20 3.89
C ASP A 44 -0.56 6.50 2.40
N GLY A 45 -1.62 6.99 1.76
CA GLY A 45 -1.59 7.39 0.33
C GLY A 45 -0.86 8.71 0.11
N ILE A 46 -0.65 9.49 1.17
CA ILE A 46 -0.06 10.83 1.21
C ILE A 46 -0.80 11.88 0.36
N GLY A 47 -0.74 11.85 -0.96
CA GLY A 47 -1.33 12.90 -1.79
C GLY A 47 -1.64 12.41 -3.19
N GLY A 48 -2.68 12.97 -3.78
CA GLY A 48 -3.30 12.38 -4.97
C GLY A 48 -4.72 11.96 -4.64
N LEU A 49 -5.35 11.23 -5.56
CA LEU A 49 -6.59 10.52 -5.32
C LEU A 49 -6.26 9.03 -5.25
N ASP A 50 -6.26 8.48 -4.05
CA ASP A 50 -5.75 7.14 -3.80
C ASP A 50 -6.88 6.12 -3.72
N THR A 51 -6.51 4.85 -3.87
CA THR A 51 -7.40 3.73 -3.60
C THR A 51 -6.69 2.80 -2.65
N ILE A 52 -7.16 2.82 -1.39
CA ILE A 52 -6.54 2.08 -0.30
C ILE A 52 -7.52 1.04 0.25
N PHE A 53 -7.08 -0.21 0.29
CA PHE A 53 -7.78 -1.33 0.92
C PHE A 53 -6.90 -1.92 2.02
N GLY A 54 -7.38 -1.90 3.27
CA GLY A 54 -6.65 -2.47 4.41
C GLY A 54 -6.51 -3.99 4.32
N GLY A 55 -7.56 -4.68 3.88
CA GLY A 55 -7.58 -6.14 3.83
C GLY A 55 -8.22 -6.73 5.09
N GLY A 56 -7.53 -7.68 5.72
CA GLY A 56 -7.92 -8.23 7.03
C GLY A 56 -7.00 -7.72 8.12
N GLY A 57 -7.40 -7.86 9.39
CA GLY A 57 -6.65 -7.29 10.52
C GLY A 57 -7.25 -5.98 11.00
N ILE A 58 -6.51 -5.26 11.84
CA ILE A 58 -6.84 -3.93 12.33
C ILE A 58 -5.93 -2.92 11.64
N ASP A 59 -6.48 -2.24 10.65
CA ASP A 59 -5.71 -1.35 9.78
C ASP A 59 -5.82 0.12 10.19
N ILE A 60 -4.73 0.86 9.92
CA ILE A 60 -4.70 2.32 9.96
C ILE A 60 -4.54 2.81 8.52
N ILE A 61 -5.56 3.52 8.02
CA ILE A 61 -5.51 4.16 6.70
C ILE A 61 -5.42 5.68 6.90
N LEU A 62 -4.41 6.27 6.28
CA LEU A 62 -4.14 7.71 6.24
C LEU A 62 -4.22 8.18 4.79
N ASN A 63 -4.80 9.37 4.58
CA ASN A 63 -4.88 10.07 3.29
C ASN A 63 -5.20 9.14 2.10
N ALA A 64 -6.48 8.81 1.94
CA ALA A 64 -6.99 8.03 0.81
C ALA A 64 -7.61 8.94 -0.26
#